data_AF-A0A225NW09-F1
#
_entry.id   AF-A0A225NW09-F1
#
_cell.length_a   1.000
_cell.length_b   1.000
_cell.length_c   1.000
_cell.angle_alpha   90.00
_cell.angle_beta   90.00
_cell.angle_gamma   90.00
#
_symmetry.space_group_name_H-M   'P 1'
#
loop_
_entity.id
_entity.type
_entity.pdbx_description
1 polymer ?
#
loop_
_entity_poly.entity_id
_entity_poly.type
_entity_poly.pdbx_seq_one_letter_code
_entity_poly.pdbx_strand_id
1 'polypeptide(L)'
;MPFLILLLALFAFSGPGAAQPRAEMELAKDLLRGMQAKSIRESREYCGMIGVDAKGRYVVGPISRGTPARCTFRRPNSAKRIVASFHTHGGYMAGYDNEVPSIIDLESERAHGLRGYVATPGGRFWLVDGPKSKVELLCGPKCLPWDPRFTDGELDRIRGSYSRQELFERSR
;
A
#
# COMPACT_ATOMS: atom_id res chain seq x y z
N MET A 1 -50.35 19.47 36.58
CA MET A 1 -48.91 19.17 36.73
C MET A 1 -48.39 18.68 35.39
N PRO A 2 -47.81 19.52 34.51
CA PRO A 2 -47.22 19.02 33.28
C PRO A 2 -45.78 18.55 33.57
N PHE A 3 -45.51 17.28 33.24
CA PHE A 3 -44.19 16.68 33.30
C PHE A 3 -43.30 17.32 32.23
N LEU A 4 -42.22 17.96 32.68
CA LEU A 4 -41.16 18.50 31.83
C LEU A 4 -40.27 17.33 31.38
N ILE A 5 -40.37 16.92 30.12
CA ILE A 5 -39.48 15.92 29.52
C ILE A 5 -38.14 16.61 29.21
N LEU A 6 -37.12 16.29 30.02
CA LEU A 6 -35.75 16.73 29.79
C LEU A 6 -35.12 15.87 28.68
N LEU A 7 -35.02 16.43 27.47
CA LEU A 7 -34.28 15.84 26.36
C LEU A 7 -32.78 15.92 26.64
N LEU A 8 -32.17 14.79 27.02
CA LEU A 8 -30.73 14.63 27.09
C LEU A 8 -30.14 14.66 25.67
N ALA A 9 -29.44 15.75 25.32
CA ALA A 9 -28.67 15.83 24.09
C ALA A 9 -27.40 14.95 24.21
N LEU A 10 -27.43 13.77 23.58
CA LEU A 10 -26.25 12.94 23.37
C LEU A 10 -25.33 13.61 22.34
N PHE A 11 -24.35 14.37 22.80
CA PHE A 11 -23.23 14.80 21.98
C PHE A 11 -22.33 13.59 21.69
N ALA A 12 -22.53 12.95 20.53
CA ALA A 12 -21.58 12.00 19.99
C ALA A 12 -20.30 12.76 19.57
N PHE A 13 -19.29 12.77 20.45
CA PHE A 13 -17.95 13.22 20.09
C PHE A 13 -17.37 12.26 19.05
N SER A 14 -17.51 12.63 17.77
CA SER A 14 -16.78 12.00 16.67
C SER A 14 -15.32 12.42 16.77
N GLY A 15 -14.53 11.67 17.53
CA GLY A 15 -13.09 11.91 17.64
C GLY A 15 -12.42 11.77 16.25
N PRO A 16 -11.64 12.76 15.79
CA PRO A 16 -10.89 12.66 14.54
C PRO A 16 -9.62 11.81 14.79
N GLY A 17 -9.77 10.49 14.89
CA GLY A 17 -8.63 9.61 15.23
C GLY A 17 -8.54 8.30 14.46
N ALA A 18 -9.64 7.75 13.95
CA ALA A 18 -9.67 6.39 13.41
C ALA A 18 -10.02 6.29 11.91
N ALA A 19 -10.39 7.39 11.24
CA ALA A 19 -10.81 7.37 9.84
C ALA A 19 -9.63 7.42 8.83
N GLN A 20 -8.44 7.81 9.29
CA GLN A 20 -7.28 8.07 8.42
C GLN A 20 -6.78 6.81 7.66
N PRO A 21 -6.62 5.63 8.29
CA PRO A 21 -6.03 4.46 7.61
C PRO A 21 -6.85 3.93 6.42
N ARG A 22 -8.18 4.02 6.46
CA ARG A 22 -9.04 3.52 5.37
C ARG A 22 -8.96 4.41 4.13
N ALA A 23 -9.08 5.72 4.31
CA ALA A 23 -9.02 6.65 3.18
C ALA A 23 -7.62 6.68 2.52
N GLU A 24 -6.55 6.52 3.30
CA GLU A 24 -5.19 6.35 2.78
C GLU A 24 -5.06 5.09 1.92
N MET A 25 -5.56 3.95 2.42
CA MET A 25 -5.54 2.67 1.71
C MET A 25 -6.34 2.72 0.40
N GLU A 26 -7.55 3.30 0.39
CA GLU A 26 -8.34 3.42 -0.83
C GLU A 26 -7.65 4.33 -1.86
N LEU A 27 -7.08 5.45 -1.42
CA LEU A 27 -6.28 6.33 -2.29
C LEU A 27 -5.09 5.58 -2.89
N ALA A 28 -4.35 4.82 -2.08
CA ALA A 28 -3.24 4.01 -2.58
C ALA A 28 -3.71 2.95 -3.59
N LYS A 29 -4.83 2.28 -3.32
CA LYS A 29 -5.43 1.29 -4.21
C LYS A 29 -5.82 1.89 -5.56
N ASP A 30 -6.41 3.08 -5.56
CA ASP A 30 -6.80 3.79 -6.78
C ASP A 30 -5.59 4.24 -7.61
N LEU A 31 -4.56 4.78 -6.95
CA LEU A 31 -3.30 5.14 -7.60
C LEU A 31 -2.63 3.92 -8.25
N LEU A 32 -2.52 2.81 -7.52
CA LEU A 32 -1.95 1.57 -8.02
C LEU A 32 -2.78 1.00 -9.18
N ARG A 33 -4.12 0.98 -9.06
CA ARG A 33 -5.01 0.56 -10.16
C ARG A 33 -4.74 1.35 -11.45
N GLY A 34 -4.56 2.66 -11.34
CA GLY A 34 -4.28 3.54 -12.49
C GLY A 34 -2.93 3.30 -13.16
N MET A 35 -1.94 2.77 -12.43
CA MET A 35 -0.58 2.57 -12.95
C MET A 35 -0.26 1.12 -13.32
N GLN A 36 -0.95 0.14 -12.71
CA GLN A 36 -0.56 -1.27 -12.77
C GLN A 36 -0.45 -1.81 -14.19
N ALA A 37 -1.43 -1.50 -15.06
CA ALA A 37 -1.38 -1.94 -16.45
C ALA A 37 -0.15 -1.39 -17.20
N LYS A 38 0.30 -0.17 -16.89
CA LYS A 38 1.52 0.41 -17.47
C LYS A 38 2.77 -0.24 -16.88
N SER A 39 2.80 -0.44 -15.56
CA SER A 39 3.87 -1.16 -14.84
C SER A 39 4.15 -2.52 -15.47
N ILE A 40 3.09 -3.28 -15.72
CA ILE A 40 3.14 -4.61 -16.31
C ILE A 40 3.71 -4.56 -17.73
N ARG A 41 3.16 -3.69 -18.61
CA ARG A 41 3.59 -3.59 -20.01
C ARG A 41 5.05 -3.15 -20.15
N GLU A 42 5.50 -2.26 -19.27
CA GLU A 42 6.86 -1.73 -19.32
C GLU A 42 7.86 -2.54 -18.49
N SER A 43 7.40 -3.57 -17.78
CA SER A 43 8.17 -4.35 -16.80
C SER A 43 8.97 -3.47 -15.85
N ARG A 44 8.32 -2.45 -15.26
CA ARG A 44 8.96 -1.43 -14.43
C ARG A 44 8.08 -1.01 -13.27
N GLU A 45 8.71 -0.78 -12.13
CA GLU A 45 8.03 -0.21 -10.97
C GLU A 45 7.62 1.24 -11.22
N TYR A 46 6.45 1.60 -10.69
CA TYR A 46 5.98 2.97 -10.55
C TYR A 46 5.70 3.24 -9.09
N CYS A 47 6.23 4.34 -8.56
CA CYS A 47 6.11 4.64 -7.14
C CYS A 47 5.83 6.11 -6.84
N GLY A 48 5.33 6.35 -5.64
CA GLY A 48 5.12 7.68 -5.10
C GLY A 48 4.85 7.64 -3.60
N MET A 49 4.61 8.81 -3.04
CA MET A 49 4.28 8.97 -1.62
C MET A 49 2.98 9.74 -1.46
N ILE A 50 2.25 9.39 -0.41
CA ILE A 50 1.07 10.10 0.07
C ILE A 50 1.48 10.89 1.31
N GLY A 51 1.12 12.16 1.34
CA GLY A 51 1.25 13.00 2.52
C GLY A 51 -0.07 13.69 2.88
N VAL A 52 -0.04 14.44 3.97
CA VAL A 52 -1.12 15.33 4.38
C VAL A 52 -0.64 16.78 4.36
N ASP A 53 -1.42 17.68 3.77
CA ASP A 53 -1.13 19.11 3.73
C ASP A 53 -1.49 19.84 5.04
N ALA A 54 -1.29 21.16 5.09
CA ALA A 54 -1.61 21.97 6.27
C ALA A 54 -3.11 22.01 6.61
N LYS A 55 -3.99 21.61 5.69
CA LYS A 55 -5.45 21.53 5.89
C LYS A 55 -5.89 20.10 6.23
N GLY A 56 -4.95 19.18 6.43
CA GLY A 56 -5.23 17.77 6.71
C GLY A 56 -5.69 16.97 5.48
N ARG A 57 -5.54 17.50 4.26
CA ARG A 57 -5.96 16.82 3.02
C ARG A 57 -4.84 15.95 2.49
N TYR A 58 -5.19 14.80 1.92
CA TYR A 58 -4.21 13.98 1.21
C TYR A 58 -3.65 14.69 -0.01
N VAL A 59 -2.33 14.58 -0.19
CA VAL A 59 -1.60 15.08 -1.35
C VAL A 59 -0.65 13.98 -1.82
N VAL A 60 -0.58 13.79 -3.14
CA VAL A 60 0.22 12.74 -3.76
C VAL A 60 1.43 13.37 -4.41
N GLY A 61 2.60 12.75 -4.21
CA GLY A 61 3.85 13.19 -4.81
C GLY A 61 3.89 12.90 -6.32
N PRO A 62 4.87 13.45 -7.04
CA PRO A 62 5.09 13.07 -8.43
C PRO A 62 5.32 11.56 -8.55
N ILE A 63 4.71 10.93 -9.55
CA ILE A 63 4.93 9.51 -9.84
C ILE A 63 6.31 9.35 -10.48
N SER A 64 7.13 8.49 -9.87
CA SER A 64 8.42 8.09 -10.41
C SER A 64 8.26 6.86 -11.30
N ARG A 65 8.97 6.87 -12.42
CA ARG A 65 9.18 5.69 -13.26
C ARG A 65 10.49 5.02 -12.87
N GLY A 66 10.39 3.81 -12.33
CA GLY A 66 11.53 3.04 -11.82
C GLY A 66 12.19 2.13 -12.86
N THR A 67 12.96 1.20 -12.33
CA THR A 67 13.54 0.05 -13.02
C THR A 67 12.65 -1.18 -12.79
N PRO A 68 13.02 -2.37 -13.30
CA PRO A 68 12.25 -3.58 -13.02
C PRO A 68 12.15 -3.99 -11.54
N ALA A 69 13.03 -3.50 -10.67
CA ALA A 69 13.13 -3.93 -9.26
C ALA A 69 13.46 -2.80 -8.26
N ARG A 70 13.41 -1.53 -8.71
CA ARG A 70 13.70 -0.37 -7.86
C ARG A 70 12.91 0.85 -8.33
N CYS A 71 12.45 1.65 -7.37
CA CYS A 71 11.87 2.94 -7.63
C CYS A 71 12.28 3.99 -6.59
N THR A 72 12.49 5.23 -7.04
CA THR A 72 12.86 6.34 -6.16
C THR A 72 11.61 7.13 -5.78
N PHE A 73 11.21 7.04 -4.52
CA PHE A 73 10.05 7.77 -4.01
C PHE A 73 10.26 9.28 -4.02
N ARG A 74 9.28 10.02 -4.54
CA ARG A 74 9.27 11.49 -4.53
C ARG A 74 8.16 12.00 -3.63
N ARG A 75 8.52 12.86 -2.68
CA ARG A 75 7.60 13.45 -1.70
C ARG A 75 6.71 14.52 -2.37
N PRO A 76 5.44 14.67 -1.95
CA PRO A 76 4.62 15.81 -2.33
C PRO A 76 5.18 17.11 -1.70
N ASN A 77 5.41 18.14 -2.53
CA ASN A 77 5.98 19.42 -2.07
C ASN A 77 5.09 20.15 -1.03
N SER A 78 3.77 19.96 -1.10
CA SER A 78 2.80 20.58 -0.18
C SER A 78 2.57 19.79 1.10
N ALA A 79 3.14 18.59 1.24
CA ALA A 79 2.93 17.74 2.40
C ALA A 79 3.64 18.31 3.63
N LYS A 80 2.90 18.42 4.74
CA LYS A 80 3.46 18.68 6.07
C LYS A 80 3.96 17.41 6.75
N ARG A 81 3.35 16.28 6.39
CA ARG A 81 3.75 14.95 6.89
C ARG A 81 3.51 13.91 5.81
N ILE A 82 4.45 12.97 5.66
CA ILE A 82 4.25 11.77 4.84
C ILE A 82 3.54 10.74 5.68
N VAL A 83 2.60 10.03 5.07
CA VAL A 83 1.74 9.06 5.75
C VAL A 83 1.86 7.66 5.14
N ALA A 84 2.14 7.59 3.84
CA ALA A 84 2.38 6.32 3.17
C ALA A 84 3.31 6.43 1.96
N SER A 85 3.91 5.30 1.59
CA SER A 85 4.50 5.05 0.29
C SER A 85 3.58 4.12 -0.53
N PHE A 86 3.73 4.12 -1.86
CA PHE A 86 3.11 3.11 -2.70
C PHE A 86 4.02 2.80 -3.88
N HIS A 87 4.03 1.55 -4.33
CA HIS A 87 4.69 1.18 -5.57
C HIS A 87 4.05 -0.05 -6.24
N THR A 88 4.23 -0.16 -7.55
CA THR A 88 3.93 -1.37 -8.30
C THR A 88 5.19 -2.22 -8.39
N HIS A 89 5.07 -3.53 -8.34
CA HIS A 89 6.06 -4.40 -8.97
C HIS A 89 5.85 -4.36 -10.49
N GLY A 90 6.90 -4.71 -11.25
CA GLY A 90 6.87 -4.76 -12.72
C GLY A 90 5.95 -5.85 -13.29
N GLY A 91 6.20 -6.24 -14.54
CA GLY A 91 5.50 -7.36 -15.18
C GLY A 91 5.91 -8.70 -14.59
N TYR A 92 5.07 -9.71 -14.83
CA TYR A 92 5.36 -11.07 -14.41
C TYR A 92 6.67 -11.58 -15.03
N MET A 93 7.46 -12.30 -14.23
CA MET A 93 8.72 -12.91 -14.64
C MET A 93 8.83 -14.29 -14.00
N ALA A 94 8.86 -15.33 -14.83
CA ALA A 94 8.92 -16.71 -14.36
C ALA A 94 10.18 -16.95 -13.51
N GLY A 95 10.01 -17.64 -12.38
CA GLY A 95 11.08 -17.95 -11.44
C GLY A 95 11.54 -16.78 -10.54
N TYR A 96 10.91 -15.61 -10.63
CA TYR A 96 11.22 -14.47 -9.78
C TYR A 96 10.07 -14.21 -8.79
N ASP A 97 10.38 -14.09 -7.48
CA ASP A 97 9.37 -13.76 -6.46
C ASP A 97 9.03 -12.26 -6.50
N ASN A 98 8.14 -11.88 -7.43
CA ASN A 98 7.55 -10.55 -7.48
C ASN A 98 6.08 -10.52 -7.05
N GLU A 99 5.59 -11.56 -6.37
CA GLU A 99 4.22 -11.60 -5.87
C GLU A 99 4.09 -11.29 -4.37
N VAL A 100 5.21 -11.16 -3.66
CA VAL A 100 5.28 -10.78 -2.25
C VAL A 100 6.23 -9.59 -2.09
N PRO A 101 5.87 -8.55 -1.32
CA PRO A 101 6.79 -7.47 -0.97
C PRO A 101 8.08 -8.01 -0.32
N SER A 102 9.22 -7.40 -0.64
CA SER A 102 10.52 -7.86 -0.17
C SER A 102 10.78 -7.50 1.29
N ILE A 103 11.81 -8.14 1.89
CA ILE A 103 12.33 -7.70 3.19
C ILE A 103 12.86 -6.26 3.15
N ILE A 104 13.38 -5.81 2.00
CA ILE A 104 13.89 -4.45 1.83
C ILE A 104 12.75 -3.43 1.92
N ASP A 105 11.59 -3.76 1.34
CA ASP A 105 10.39 -2.93 1.45
C ASP A 105 9.97 -2.77 2.91
N LEU A 106 9.90 -3.88 3.64
CA LEU A 106 9.53 -3.85 5.06
C LEU A 106 10.53 -3.06 5.91
N GLU A 107 11.83 -3.28 5.73
CA GLU A 107 12.86 -2.55 6.49
C GLU A 107 12.85 -1.05 6.18
N SER A 108 12.57 -0.66 4.93
CA SER A 108 12.41 0.74 4.54
C SER A 108 11.24 1.39 5.27
N GLU A 109 10.06 0.76 5.26
CA GLU A 109 8.87 1.29 5.93
C GLU A 109 9.06 1.32 7.46
N ARG A 110 9.75 0.32 8.03
CA ARG A 110 10.14 0.29 9.45
C ARG A 110 11.05 1.44 9.83
N ALA A 111 12.08 1.70 9.04
CA ALA A 111 13.04 2.78 9.30
C ALA A 111 12.39 4.17 9.28
N HIS A 112 11.34 4.34 8.48
CA HIS A 112 10.62 5.61 8.35
C HIS A 112 9.34 5.70 9.20
N GLY A 113 8.93 4.61 9.87
CA GLY A 113 7.67 4.54 10.60
C GLY A 113 6.44 4.72 9.72
N LEU A 114 6.51 4.25 8.46
CA LEU A 114 5.49 4.45 7.44
C LEU A 114 4.74 3.14 7.11
N ARG A 115 3.65 3.30 6.37
CA ARG A 115 2.92 2.22 5.71
C ARG A 115 3.25 2.27 4.22
N GLY A 116 3.56 1.13 3.63
CA GLY A 116 3.72 0.97 2.19
C GLY A 116 2.57 0.19 1.57
N TYR A 117 2.18 0.53 0.35
CA TYR A 117 1.16 -0.20 -0.40
C TYR A 117 1.74 -0.73 -1.72
N VAL A 118 1.57 -2.03 -1.99
CA VAL A 118 2.21 -2.68 -3.13
C VAL A 118 1.20 -3.40 -4.01
N ALA A 119 1.32 -3.22 -5.33
CA ALA A 119 0.56 -3.97 -6.32
C ALA A 119 1.47 -4.90 -7.14
N THR A 120 1.13 -6.18 -7.19
CA THR A 120 1.96 -7.23 -7.83
C THR A 120 1.42 -7.67 -9.20
N PRO A 121 2.21 -8.34 -10.05
CA PRO A 121 1.76 -8.74 -11.39
C PRO A 121 0.49 -9.58 -11.41
N GLY A 122 0.29 -10.46 -10.42
CA GLY A 122 -0.93 -11.26 -10.25
C GLY A 122 -2.14 -10.47 -9.79
N GLY A 123 -2.01 -9.14 -9.64
CA GLY A 123 -3.08 -8.23 -9.25
C GLY A 123 -3.38 -8.21 -7.75
N ARG A 124 -2.46 -8.71 -6.91
CA ARG A 124 -2.61 -8.62 -5.45
C ARG A 124 -2.39 -7.20 -4.97
N PHE A 125 -2.99 -6.88 -3.83
CA PHE A 125 -2.81 -5.60 -3.15
C PHE A 125 -2.33 -5.87 -1.72
N TRP A 126 -1.15 -5.37 -1.39
CA TRP A 126 -0.46 -5.62 -0.13
C TRP A 126 -0.31 -4.34 0.69
N LEU A 127 -0.30 -4.52 2.01
CA LEU A 127 0.17 -3.56 3.00
C LEU A 127 1.53 -4.01 3.52
N VAL A 128 2.49 -3.09 3.54
CA VAL A 128 3.75 -3.20 4.26
C VAL A 128 3.64 -2.31 5.50
N ASP A 129 3.35 -2.89 6.66
CA ASP A 129 3.14 -2.16 7.92
C ASP A 129 4.47 -2.05 8.67
N GLY A 130 5.19 -0.96 8.44
CA GLY A 130 6.46 -0.66 9.10
C GLY A 130 6.35 -0.68 10.63
N PRO A 131 5.44 0.10 11.24
CA PRO A 131 5.22 0.11 12.69
C PRO A 131 4.95 -1.28 13.29
N LYS A 132 4.21 -2.14 12.59
CA LYS A 132 3.91 -3.50 13.05
C LYS A 132 4.91 -4.56 12.60
N SER A 133 5.92 -4.20 11.81
CA SER A 133 6.93 -5.12 11.29
C SER A 133 6.37 -6.33 10.53
N LYS A 134 5.31 -6.13 9.75
CA LYS A 134 4.64 -7.21 9.00
C LYS A 134 4.13 -6.76 7.64
N VAL A 135 3.93 -7.72 6.76
CA VAL A 135 3.28 -7.54 5.45
C VAL A 135 1.96 -8.29 5.45
N GLU A 136 0.89 -7.65 4.98
CA GLU A 136 -0.48 -8.19 4.99
C GLU A 136 -1.11 -8.09 3.60
N LEU A 137 -1.72 -9.19 3.15
CA LEU A 137 -2.49 -9.22 1.91
C LEU A 137 -3.84 -8.55 2.16
N LEU A 138 -4.04 -7.37 1.58
CA LEU A 138 -5.32 -6.66 1.65
C LEU A 138 -6.33 -7.21 0.65
N CYS A 139 -5.86 -7.71 -0.49
CA CYS A 139 -6.70 -8.30 -1.53
C CYS A 139 -5.89 -9.26 -2.41
N GLY A 140 -6.48 -10.43 -2.72
CA GLY A 140 -5.82 -11.52 -3.46
C GLY A 140 -5.65 -11.28 -4.98
N PRO A 141 -5.33 -12.35 -5.75
CA PRO A 141 -5.14 -12.28 -7.19
C PRO A 141 -6.30 -11.61 -7.92
N LYS A 142 -6.00 -10.95 -9.03
CA LYS A 142 -6.97 -10.28 -9.92
C LYS A 142 -7.82 -9.19 -9.25
N CYS A 143 -7.37 -8.66 -8.10
CA CYS A 143 -8.01 -7.54 -7.42
C CYS A 143 -7.69 -6.18 -8.06
N LEU A 144 -6.47 -6.07 -8.59
CA LEU A 144 -5.97 -4.98 -9.43
C LEU A 144 -5.70 -5.52 -10.84
N PRO A 145 -5.47 -4.66 -11.86
CA PRO A 145 -5.05 -5.11 -13.18
C PRO A 145 -3.87 -6.08 -13.06
N TRP A 146 -3.94 -7.20 -13.75
CA TRP A 146 -2.94 -8.26 -13.64
C TRP A 146 -2.29 -8.54 -14.98
N ASP A 147 -1.12 -9.16 -14.94
CA ASP A 147 -0.39 -9.61 -16.11
C ASP A 147 -1.01 -10.91 -16.63
N PRO A 148 -1.49 -10.97 -17.89
CA PRO A 148 -2.03 -12.21 -18.46
C PRO A 148 -1.04 -13.37 -18.50
N ARG A 149 0.27 -13.08 -18.38
CA ARG A 149 1.33 -14.09 -18.31
C ARG A 149 1.44 -14.74 -16.93
N PHE A 150 0.87 -14.13 -15.90
CA PHE A 150 0.85 -14.70 -14.55
C PHE A 150 -0.03 -15.96 -14.54
N THR A 151 0.56 -17.08 -14.11
CA THR A 151 -0.17 -18.33 -13.93
C THR A 151 -0.31 -18.66 -12.44
N ASP A 152 -1.53 -19.04 -12.03
CA ASP A 152 -1.80 -19.43 -10.64
C ASP A 152 -1.04 -20.73 -10.32
N GLY A 153 -0.17 -20.70 -9.30
CA GLY A 153 0.52 -21.89 -8.79
C GLY A 153 2.02 -21.99 -9.08
N GLU A 154 2.62 -21.05 -9.82
CA GLU A 154 4.08 -21.05 -10.11
C GLU A 154 4.97 -20.64 -8.92
N LEU A 155 4.42 -19.95 -7.92
CA LEU A 155 5.10 -19.63 -6.66
C LEU A 155 4.37 -20.36 -5.53
N ASP A 156 5.13 -20.96 -4.59
CA ASP A 156 4.64 -21.58 -3.36
C ASP A 156 3.44 -20.84 -2.77
N ARG A 157 2.50 -21.55 -2.11
CA ARG A 157 1.28 -20.96 -1.53
C ARG A 157 1.56 -19.62 -0.84
N ILE A 158 1.26 -18.53 -1.55
CA ILE A 158 1.40 -17.17 -1.04
C ILE A 158 0.42 -17.02 0.12
N ARG A 159 0.96 -16.69 1.30
CA ARG A 159 0.18 -16.53 2.54
C ARG A 159 -0.45 -15.15 2.60
N GLY A 160 -1.51 -15.01 3.40
CA GLY A 160 -2.16 -13.72 3.63
C GLY A 160 -1.35 -12.74 4.49
N SER A 161 -0.25 -13.19 5.09
CA SER A 161 0.61 -12.36 5.94
C SER A 161 2.02 -12.94 6.03
N TYR A 162 3.02 -12.07 6.22
CA TYR A 162 4.41 -12.41 6.48
C TYR A 162 4.99 -11.53 7.57
N SER A 163 5.67 -12.15 8.53
CA SER A 163 6.55 -11.48 9.49
C SER A 163 7.88 -11.09 8.83
N ARG A 164 8.61 -10.19 9.49
CA ARG A 164 9.98 -9.83 9.09
C ARG A 164 10.90 -11.05 8.94
N GLN A 165 10.84 -12.00 9.87
CA GLN A 165 11.68 -13.20 9.82
C GLN A 165 11.35 -14.05 8.59
N GLU A 166 10.06 -14.27 8.31
CA GLU A 166 9.63 -15.05 7.16
C GLU A 166 10.01 -14.38 5.84
N LEU A 167 9.95 -13.04 5.73
CA LEU A 167 10.44 -12.32 4.55
C LEU A 167 11.96 -12.45 4.38
N PHE A 168 12.71 -12.42 5.48
CA PHE A 168 14.15 -12.60 5.44
C PHE A 168 14.54 -14.03 5.02
N GLU A 169 13.81 -15.04 5.48
CA GLU A 169 13.99 -16.43 5.05
C GLU A 169 13.66 -16.62 3.57
N ARG A 170 12.65 -15.91 3.04
CA ARG A 170 12.30 -15.92 1.62
C ARG A 170 13.32 -15.24 0.71
N SER A 171 14.13 -14.33 1.23
CA SER A 171 15.13 -13.60 0.44
C SER A 171 16.49 -14.32 0.33
N ARG A 172 16.61 -15.52 0.89
CA ARG A 172 17.81 -16.37 0.85
C ARG A 172 17.76 -17.33 -0.33
#